data_AF-A0A9N9F196-F1
#
_entry.id   AF-A0A9N9F196-F1
#
_cell.length_a   1.000
_cell.length_b   1.000
_cell.length_c   1.000
_cell.angle_alpha   90.00
_cell.angle_beta   90.00
_cell.angle_gamma   90.00
#
_symmetry.space_group_name_H-M   'P 1'
#
loop_
_entity.id
_entity.type
_entity.pdbx_description
1 polymer ?
#
loop_
_entity_poly.entity_id
_entity_poly.type
_entity_poly.pdbx_seq_one_letter_code
_entity_poly.pdbx_strand_id
1 'polypeptide(L)'
;MDEFEPEALLDLKYGEKKVELGNKFTIDAPDVNFVFNGSDSDNKSRFTLMMVDPDAPSRENPTLREWRHWIVGNIPSDGNLSEATHLDDYYAPSPPSGTGEHRYVL
;
A
#
# COMPACT_ATOMS: atom_id res chain seq x y z
N MET A 1 8.33 -4.20 10.07
CA MET A 1 7.37 -3.52 10.94
C MET A 1 7.45 -4.17 12.30
N ASP A 2 7.25 -3.37 13.33
CA ASP A 2 7.00 -3.88 14.68
C ASP A 2 5.66 -4.61 14.72
N GLU A 3 5.48 -5.46 15.73
CA GLU A 3 4.23 -6.17 15.95
C GLU A 3 3.12 -5.19 16.34
N PHE A 4 1.92 -5.37 15.79
CA PHE A 4 0.76 -4.54 16.08
C PHE A 4 -0.53 -5.35 15.99
N GLU A 5 -1.56 -4.89 16.70
CA GLU A 5 -2.92 -5.43 16.62
C GLU A 5 -3.71 -4.65 15.55
N PRO A 6 -4.17 -5.31 14.47
CA PRO A 6 -4.83 -4.61 13.37
C PRO A 6 -6.26 -4.17 13.73
N GLU A 7 -6.52 -2.86 13.60
CA GLU A 7 -7.86 -2.25 13.79
C GLU A 7 -8.57 -1.93 12.46
N ALA A 8 -7.88 -2.10 11.35
CA ALA A 8 -8.40 -1.85 10.01
C ALA A 8 -8.10 -3.01 9.07
N LEU A 9 -8.98 -3.21 8.09
CA LEU A 9 -8.79 -4.11 6.98
C LEU A 9 -8.48 -3.30 5.73
N LEU A 10 -7.40 -3.68 5.05
CA LEU A 10 -7.02 -3.16 3.75
C LEU A 10 -7.12 -4.29 2.73
N ASP A 11 -8.09 -4.17 1.82
CA ASP A 11 -8.30 -5.10 0.73
C ASP A 11 -7.85 -4.43 -0.58
N LEU A 12 -6.88 -5.05 -1.25
CA LEU A 12 -6.42 -4.61 -2.57
C LEU A 12 -6.75 -5.64 -3.64
N LYS A 13 -7.08 -5.18 -4.85
CA LYS A 13 -7.24 -6.02 -6.03
C LYS A 13 -6.51 -5.41 -7.23
N TYR A 14 -5.82 -6.23 -7.99
CA TYR A 14 -5.32 -5.86 -9.31
C TYR A 14 -6.19 -6.59 -10.35
N GLY A 15 -7.10 -5.84 -10.99
CA GLY A 15 -8.19 -6.44 -11.76
C GLY A 15 -9.04 -7.37 -10.88
N GLU A 16 -9.20 -8.63 -11.30
CA GLU A 16 -9.99 -9.61 -10.54
C GLU A 16 -9.22 -10.28 -9.38
N LYS A 17 -7.90 -10.07 -9.29
CA LYS A 17 -7.05 -10.81 -8.36
C LYS A 17 -6.83 -10.05 -7.07
N LYS A 18 -7.23 -10.64 -5.93
CA LYS A 18 -7.02 -10.09 -4.59
C LYS A 18 -5.56 -10.23 -4.13
N VAL A 19 -5.02 -9.19 -3.52
CA VAL A 19 -3.71 -9.21 -2.84
C VAL A 19 -3.78 -10.11 -1.62
N GLU A 20 -2.88 -11.09 -1.58
CA GLU A 20 -2.67 -12.00 -0.46
C GLU A 20 -1.16 -12.03 -0.17
N LEU A 21 -0.78 -12.47 1.02
CA LEU A 21 0.64 -12.51 1.37
C LEU A 21 1.40 -13.45 0.42
N GLY A 22 2.30 -12.86 -0.38
CA GLY A 22 3.24 -13.59 -1.24
C GLY A 22 2.73 -13.96 -2.63
N ASN A 23 1.55 -13.50 -3.06
CA ASN A 23 1.11 -13.70 -4.44
C ASN A 23 1.68 -12.61 -5.39
N LYS A 24 1.81 -12.96 -6.68
CA LYS A 24 2.48 -12.11 -7.70
C LYS A 24 1.47 -11.33 -8.54
N PHE A 25 1.79 -10.08 -8.86
CA PHE A 25 0.92 -9.17 -9.62
C PHE A 25 1.62 -8.51 -10.81
N THR A 26 0.81 -7.99 -11.72
CA THR A 26 1.19 -7.08 -12.80
C THR A 26 1.09 -5.62 -12.34
N ILE A 27 1.45 -4.69 -13.22
CA ILE A 27 1.89 -3.33 -12.91
C ILE A 27 0.80 -2.24 -12.82
N ASP A 28 -0.48 -2.56 -13.06
CA ASP A 28 -1.56 -1.55 -13.03
C ASP A 28 -1.84 -1.05 -11.61
N ALA A 29 -2.56 0.06 -11.45
CA ALA A 29 -2.97 0.53 -10.12
C ALA A 29 -4.02 -0.42 -9.51
N PRO A 30 -3.95 -0.72 -8.19
CA PRO A 30 -4.93 -1.57 -7.56
C PRO A 30 -6.23 -0.82 -7.23
N ASP A 31 -7.34 -1.55 -7.25
CA ASP A 31 -8.56 -1.14 -6.55
C ASP A 31 -8.33 -1.32 -5.05
N VAL A 32 -8.60 -0.27 -4.27
CA VAL A 32 -8.43 -0.26 -2.82
C VAL A 32 -9.80 -0.20 -2.14
N ASN A 33 -9.97 -1.06 -1.13
CA ASN A 33 -11.06 -1.01 -0.19
C ASN A 33 -10.48 -0.96 1.22
N PHE A 34 -10.86 0.06 1.98
CA PHE A 34 -10.40 0.28 3.34
C PHE A 34 -11.60 0.23 4.30
N VAL A 35 -11.47 -0.55 5.37
CA VAL A 35 -12.51 -0.69 6.39
C VAL A 35 -11.86 -0.52 7.77
N PHE A 36 -12.21 0.55 8.47
CA PHE A 36 -11.81 0.76 9.85
C PHE A 36 -12.84 0.16 10.81
N ASN A 37 -12.39 -0.67 11.76
CA ASN A 37 -13.24 -1.33 12.75
C ASN A 37 -13.16 -0.70 14.14
N GLY A 38 -12.37 0.36 14.31
CA GLY A 38 -12.29 1.11 15.57
C GLY A 38 -13.44 2.10 15.76
N SER A 39 -13.47 2.75 16.92
CA SER A 39 -14.47 3.78 17.23
C SER A 39 -14.00 5.15 16.77
N ASP A 40 -14.80 5.84 15.96
CA ASP A 40 -14.55 7.22 15.53
C ASP A 40 -15.84 8.05 15.57
N SER A 41 -16.37 8.30 16.78
CA SER A 41 -17.70 8.91 16.95
C SER A 41 -17.83 10.33 16.42
N ASP A 42 -16.72 11.05 16.22
CA ASP A 42 -16.71 12.41 15.68
C ASP A 42 -16.23 12.50 14.23
N ASN A 43 -15.99 11.37 13.57
CA ASN A 43 -15.52 11.26 12.18
C ASN A 43 -14.27 12.12 11.88
N LYS A 44 -13.38 12.27 12.86
CA LYS A 44 -12.15 13.07 12.71
C LYS A 44 -10.91 12.23 12.44
N SER A 45 -10.98 10.91 12.63
CA SER A 45 -9.85 10.04 12.35
C SER A 45 -9.52 10.08 10.86
N ARG A 46 -8.23 10.13 10.55
CA ARG A 46 -7.71 10.15 9.19
C ARG A 46 -6.59 9.14 9.06
N PHE A 47 -6.60 8.40 7.96
CA PHE A 47 -5.65 7.34 7.68
C PHE A 47 -4.76 7.71 6.51
N THR A 48 -3.59 7.08 6.45
CA THR A 48 -2.65 7.19 5.35
C THR A 48 -2.34 5.78 4.85
N LEU A 49 -2.48 5.59 3.53
CA LEU A 49 -2.01 4.41 2.82
C LEU A 49 -0.66 4.73 2.21
N MET A 50 0.30 3.82 2.37
CA MET A 50 1.62 3.94 1.76
C MET A 50 2.02 2.62 1.12
N MET A 51 2.51 2.66 -0.12
CA MET A 51 3.14 1.52 -0.77
C MET A 51 4.65 1.75 -0.86
N VAL A 52 5.45 0.82 -0.34
CA VAL A 52 6.91 0.89 -0.39
C VAL A 52 7.55 -0.40 -0.89
N ASP A 53 8.70 -0.25 -1.55
CA ASP A 53 9.61 -1.33 -1.94
C ASP A 53 10.84 -1.33 -1.00
N PRO A 54 10.90 -2.24 -0.02
CA PRO A 54 12.06 -2.40 0.86
C PRO A 54 13.25 -3.11 0.19
N ASP A 55 13.09 -3.60 -1.04
CA ASP A 55 14.07 -4.37 -1.80
C ASP A 55 14.78 -3.52 -2.88
N ALA A 56 14.56 -2.20 -2.96
CA ALA A 56 15.20 -1.36 -3.98
C ALA A 56 16.72 -1.13 -3.75
N PRO A 57 17.59 -1.21 -4.78
CA PRO A 57 17.32 -1.66 -6.15
C PRO A 57 17.30 -3.19 -6.31
N SER A 58 17.86 -3.95 -5.37
CA SER A 58 17.68 -5.40 -5.30
C SER A 58 17.60 -5.88 -3.86
N ARG A 59 16.88 -6.99 -3.62
CA ARG A 59 16.77 -7.59 -2.29
C ARG A 59 18.12 -7.98 -1.70
N GLU A 60 19.09 -8.34 -2.55
CA GLU A 60 20.45 -8.71 -2.16
C GLU A 60 21.29 -7.49 -1.76
N ASN A 61 21.07 -6.33 -2.38
CA ASN A 61 21.79 -5.09 -2.11
C ASN A 61 20.83 -3.88 -2.07
N PRO A 62 19.99 -3.76 -1.04
CA PRO A 62 18.88 -2.80 -1.03
C PRO A 62 19.32 -1.41 -0.56
N THR A 63 20.21 -0.76 -1.32
CA THR A 63 20.81 0.54 -0.98
C THR A 63 19.85 1.73 -1.07
N LEU A 64 18.72 1.56 -1.76
CA LEU A 64 17.70 2.59 -1.95
C LEU A 64 16.43 2.32 -1.11
N ARG A 65 16.48 1.35 -0.20
CA ARG A 65 15.33 1.06 0.66
C ARG A 65 15.06 2.22 1.62
N GLU A 66 13.81 2.58 1.88
CA GLU A 66 12.58 2.12 1.22
C GLU A 66 12.26 3.02 0.01
N TRP A 67 11.94 2.43 -1.13
CA TRP A 67 11.48 3.19 -2.29
C TRP A 67 9.97 3.37 -2.24
N ARG A 68 9.52 4.62 -2.22
CA ARG A 68 8.11 4.96 -2.12
C ARG A 68 7.45 4.86 -3.50
N HIS A 69 6.39 4.06 -3.58
CA HIS A 69 5.59 3.86 -4.79
C HIS A 69 4.26 4.60 -4.78
N TRP A 70 3.67 4.83 -3.61
CA TRP A 70 2.35 5.45 -3.51
C TRP A 70 2.13 6.04 -2.12
N ILE A 71 1.54 7.24 -2.02
CA ILE A 71 0.99 7.77 -0.76
C ILE A 71 -0.38 8.39 -1.01
N VAL A 72 -1.36 7.90 -0.26
CA VAL A 72 -2.69 8.50 -0.15
C VAL A 72 -2.92 8.88 1.30
N GLY A 73 -3.09 10.17 1.57
CA GLY A 73 -3.38 10.71 2.90
C GLY A 73 -4.86 11.07 3.06
N ASN A 74 -5.21 11.51 4.27
CA ASN A 74 -6.54 12.03 4.61
C ASN A 74 -7.71 11.07 4.29
N ILE A 75 -7.47 9.75 4.31
CA ILE A 75 -8.55 8.78 4.12
C ILE A 75 -9.49 8.86 5.33
N PRO A 76 -10.79 9.17 5.16
CA PRO A 76 -11.73 9.21 6.27
C PRO A 76 -11.97 7.80 6.85
N SER A 77 -12.43 7.73 8.10
CA SER A 77 -12.67 6.47 8.80
C SER A 77 -13.80 5.62 8.22
N ASP A 78 -14.72 6.24 7.46
CA ASP A 78 -15.75 5.53 6.70
C ASP A 78 -15.23 4.88 5.41
N GLY A 79 -13.93 5.08 5.08
CA GLY A 79 -13.29 4.49 3.91
C GLY A 79 -13.62 5.14 2.58
N ASN A 80 -14.25 6.32 2.58
CA ASN A 80 -14.52 7.06 1.35
C ASN A 80 -13.23 7.61 0.70
N LEU A 81 -12.62 6.81 -0.19
CA LEU A 81 -11.39 7.18 -0.90
C LEU A 81 -11.56 8.39 -1.84
N SER A 82 -12.78 8.78 -2.21
CA SER A 82 -13.00 9.98 -3.04
C SER A 82 -12.70 11.29 -2.29
N GLU A 83 -12.66 11.25 -0.96
CA GLU A 83 -12.27 12.38 -0.10
C GLU A 83 -10.78 12.34 0.28
N ALA A 84 -10.07 11.28 -0.11
CA ALA A 84 -8.66 11.12 0.18
C ALA A 84 -7.79 12.05 -0.67
N THR A 85 -6.58 12.31 -0.20
CA THR A 85 -5.60 13.17 -0.88
C THR A 85 -4.47 12.33 -1.43
N HIS A 86 -4.28 12.34 -2.75
CA HIS A 86 -3.09 11.76 -3.38
C HIS A 86 -1.88 12.67 -3.10
N LEU A 87 -1.04 12.26 -2.15
CA LEU A 87 0.17 13.00 -1.78
C LEU A 87 1.36 12.63 -2.67
N ASP A 88 1.37 11.39 -3.17
CA ASP A 88 2.23 10.93 -4.24
C ASP A 88 1.43 9.99 -5.14
N ASP A 89 1.60 10.12 -6.46
CA ASP A 89 0.88 9.30 -7.43
C ASP A 89 1.32 7.83 -7.35
N TYR A 90 0.49 6.93 -7.85
CA TYR A 90 0.86 5.52 -7.94
C TYR A 90 1.93 5.32 -9.02
N TYR A 91 3.12 4.93 -8.59
CA TYR A 91 4.18 4.44 -9.45
C TYR A 91 4.19 2.93 -9.46
N ALA A 92 3.96 2.36 -10.65
CA ALA A 92 3.93 0.92 -10.82
C ALA A 92 5.25 0.22 -10.42
N PRO A 93 5.17 -0.99 -9.83
CA PRO A 93 6.29 -1.90 -9.68
C PRO A 93 7.13 -2.02 -10.96
N SER A 94 8.43 -1.71 -10.86
CA SER A 94 9.37 -1.76 -11.99
C SER A 94 10.78 -2.14 -11.52
N PRO A 95 10.94 -3.34 -10.92
CA PRO A 95 12.23 -3.77 -10.39
C PRO A 95 13.27 -3.87 -11.53
N PRO A 96 14.53 -3.46 -11.30
CA PRO A 96 15.55 -3.50 -12.36
C PRO A 96 15.79 -4.92 -12.89
N SER A 97 16.16 -5.04 -14.16
CA SER A 97 16.43 -6.35 -14.75
C SER A 97 17.56 -7.07 -14.01
N GLY A 98 17.33 -8.34 -13.64
CA GLY A 98 18.30 -9.17 -12.94
C GLY A 98 18.32 -9.03 -11.42
N THR A 99 17.43 -8.23 -10.80
CA THR A 99 17.39 -8.05 -9.33
C THR A 99 16.45 -9.02 -8.61
N GLY A 100 15.74 -9.85 -9.38
CA GLY A 100 14.79 -10.83 -8.87
C GLY A 100 13.45 -10.20 -8.50
N GLU A 101 12.73 -10.87 -7.60
CA GLU A 101 11.41 -10.42 -7.15
C GLU A 101 11.54 -9.46 -5.96
N HIS A 102 10.81 -8.35 -6.05
CA HIS A 102 10.73 -7.35 -4.99
C HIS A 102 9.43 -7.54 -4.21
N ARG A 103 9.50 -7.28 -2.90
CA ARG A 103 8.32 -7.15 -2.05
C ARG A 103 7.79 -5.74 -2.20
N TYR A 104 6.47 -5.60 -2.20
CA TYR A 104 5.80 -4.32 -2.12
C TYR A 104 4.87 -4.38 -0.91
N VAL A 105 5.10 -3.50 0.05
CA VAL A 105 4.40 -3.49 1.34
C VAL A 105 3.40 -2.34 1.34
N LEU A 106 2.15 -2.65 1.71
CA LEU A 106 1.06 -1.72 1.98
C LEU A 106 0.51 -1.93 3.38
#